data_AF-A0A7X8Q515-F1
#
_entry.id   AF-A0A7X8Q515-F1
#
_cell.length_a   1.000
_cell.length_b   1.000
_cell.length_c   1.000
_cell.angle_alpha   90.00
_cell.angle_beta   90.00
_cell.angle_gamma   90.00
#
_symmetry.space_group_name_H-M   'P 1'
#
loop_
_entity.id
_entity.type
_entity.pdbx_description
1 polymer ?
#
loop_
_entity_poly.entity_id
_entity_poly.type
_entity_poly.pdbx_seq_one_letter_code
_entity_poly.pdbx_strand_id
1 'polypeptide(L)' 'MSFKFGEVNIMLDVSSGRFKELNARYRAVTGWILPMEMISHSETYENLELYISRCEKAGRDLLPEIYGWDFENHIY' A
#
# COMPACT_ATOMS: atom_id res chain seq x y z
N MET A 1 22.84 -27.55 8.59
CA MET A 1 23.12 -26.12 8.84
C MET A 1 22.25 -25.33 7.89
N SER A 2 21.18 -24.71 8.41
CA SER A 2 20.22 -23.96 7.61
C SER A 2 20.72 -22.54 7.39
N PHE A 3 21.07 -22.20 6.16
CA PHE A 3 21.15 -20.82 5.69
C PHE A 3 20.63 -20.80 4.25
N LYS A 4 19.31 -20.91 4.11
CA LYS A 4 18.68 -20.32 2.94
C LYS A 4 18.82 -18.82 3.13
N PHE A 5 19.72 -18.20 2.38
CA PHE A 5 19.67 -16.77 2.12
C PHE A 5 18.24 -16.51 1.67
N GLY A 6 17.42 -15.98 2.58
CA GLY A 6 16.05 -15.64 2.29
C GLY A 6 16.11 -14.72 1.10
N GLU A 7 15.54 -15.15 -0.02
CA GLU A 7 15.22 -14.27 -1.13
C GLU A 7 14.67 -13.00 -0.51
N VAL A 8 15.34 -11.88 -0.77
CA VAL A 8 14.83 -10.56 -0.41
C VAL A 8 13.59 -10.41 -1.27
N ASN A 9 12.47 -10.94 -0.80
CA ASN A 9 11.18 -10.79 -1.43
C ASN A 9 10.87 -9.32 -1.23
N ILE A 10 11.15 -8.54 -2.27
CA ILE A 10 10.74 -7.14 -2.39
C ILE A 10 9.20 -7.02 -2.45
N MET A 11 8.49 -8.16 -2.37
CA MET A 11 7.04 -8.25 -2.22
C MET A 11 6.57 -7.65 -0.88
N LEU A 12 5.45 -6.94 -0.92
CA LEU A 12 4.78 -6.37 0.25
C LEU A 12 4.38 -7.46 1.26
N ASP A 13 5.24 -7.72 2.24
CA ASP A 13 4.90 -8.59 3.37
C ASP A 13 3.94 -7.90 4.37
N VAL A 14 2.65 -8.27 4.32
CA VAL A 14 1.60 -7.69 5.17
C VAL A 14 1.77 -7.97 6.67
N SER A 15 2.57 -8.98 7.02
CA SER A 15 2.89 -9.31 8.42
C SER A 15 4.04 -8.47 8.98
N SER A 16 4.78 -7.79 8.10
CA SER A 16 5.93 -6.96 8.45
C SER A 16 5.52 -5.74 9.25
N GLY A 17 6.37 -5.38 10.22
CA GLY A 17 6.19 -4.16 11.01
C GLY A 17 6.10 -2.89 10.14
N ARG A 18 6.87 -2.83 9.03
CA ARG A 18 6.82 -1.71 8.08
C ARG A 18 5.44 -1.54 7.45
N PHE A 19 4.81 -2.64 7.04
CA PHE A 19 3.48 -2.58 6.45
C PHE A 19 2.44 -2.09 7.45
N LYS A 20 2.49 -2.57 8.71
CA LYS A 20 1.59 -2.11 9.77
C LYS A 20 1.73 -0.60 10.02
N GLU A 21 2.96 -0.09 9.99
CA GLU A 21 3.23 1.35 10.13
C GLU A 21 2.67 2.15 8.96
N LEU A 22 2.91 1.71 7.72
CA LEU A 22 2.38 2.35 6.52
C LEU A 22 0.84 2.35 6.51
N ASN A 23 0.22 1.21 6.84
CA ASN A 23 -1.23 1.11 6.95
C ASN A 23 -1.81 2.03 8.04
N ALA A 24 -1.11 2.19 9.17
CA ALA A 24 -1.54 3.12 10.22
C ALA A 24 -1.47 4.58 9.76
N ARG A 25 -0.40 4.97 9.06
CA ARG A 25 -0.26 6.32 8.48
C ARG A 25 -1.34 6.59 7.43
N TYR A 26 -1.55 5.65 6.53
CA TYR A 26 -2.61 5.74 5.53
C TYR A 26 -3.99 5.89 6.18
N ARG A 27 -4.31 5.06 7.18
CA ARG A 27 -5.57 5.14 7.93
C ARG A 27 -5.75 6.46 8.67
N ALA A 28 -4.67 7.07 9.15
CA ALA A 28 -4.74 8.38 9.81
C ALA A 28 -5.15 9.50 8.84
N VAL A 29 -4.85 9.34 7.55
CA VAL A 29 -5.12 10.34 6.50
C VAL A 29 -6.48 10.12 5.86
N THR A 30 -6.74 8.89 5.43
CA THR A 30 -7.94 8.56 4.64
C THR A 30 -9.07 8.07 5.52
N GLY A 31 -8.77 7.59 6.73
CA GLY A 31 -9.71 6.87 7.59
C GLY A 31 -9.87 5.39 7.23
N TRP A 32 -9.31 4.96 6.10
CA TRP A 32 -9.50 3.61 5.55
C TRP A 32 -8.27 2.74 5.75
N ILE A 33 -8.50 1.43 5.79
CA ILE A 33 -7.42 0.45 5.77
C ILE A 33 -6.92 0.36 4.32
N LEU A 34 -5.62 0.27 4.16
CA LEU A 34 -4.97 0.10 2.87
C LEU A 34 -5.51 -1.17 2.19
N PRO A 35 -6.20 -1.08 1.03
CA PRO A 35 -6.81 -2.24 0.38
C PRO A 35 -5.73 -3.00 -0.40
N MET A 36 -4.96 -3.80 0.34
CA MET A 36 -3.86 -4.62 -0.15
C MET A 36 -4.26 -5.62 -1.25
N GLU A 37 -5.52 -6.05 -1.31
CA GLU A 37 -6.02 -6.89 -2.41
C GLU A 37 -6.10 -6.16 -3.75
N MET A 38 -6.17 -4.82 -3.73
CA MET A 38 -6.17 -3.99 -4.92
C MET A 38 -4.77 -3.49 -5.29
N ILE A 39 -3.80 -3.57 -4.36
CA ILE A 39 -2.42 -3.18 -4.60
C ILE A 39 -1.72 -4.32 -5.32
N SER A 40 -1.10 -4.01 -6.46
CA SER A 40 -0.37 -5.00 -7.25
C SER A 40 0.73 -5.66 -6.41
N HIS A 41 0.88 -6.99 -6.52
CA HIS A 41 1.96 -7.72 -5.85
C HIS A 41 3.36 -7.32 -6.35
N SER A 42 3.44 -6.66 -7.51
CA SER A 42 4.67 -6.05 -8.03
C SER A 42 5.04 -4.73 -7.36
N GLU A 43 4.19 -4.22 -6.48
CA GLU A 43 4.44 -2.98 -5.80
C GLU A 43 5.52 -3.11 -4.73
N THR A 44 6.39 -2.10 -4.64
CA THR A 44 7.44 -2.03 -3.64
C THR A 44 7.04 -1.16 -2.46
N TYR A 45 7.67 -1.41 -1.32
CA TYR A 45 7.51 -0.58 -0.12
C TYR A 45 7.84 0.91 -0.38
N GLU A 46 8.82 1.19 -1.23
CA GLU A 46 9.23 2.57 -1.55
C GLU A 46 8.14 3.31 -2.33
N ASN A 47 7.53 2.66 -3.32
CA ASN A 47 6.39 3.23 -4.04
C ASN A 47 5.20 3.46 -3.10
N LEU A 48 4.87 2.46 -2.27
CA LEU A 48 3.75 2.56 -1.33
C LEU A 48 3.94 3.70 -0.32
N GLU A 49 5.15 3.84 0.24
CA GLU A 49 5.50 4.92 1.16
C GLU A 49 5.42 6.29 0.47
N LEU A 50 5.89 6.39 -0.77
CA LEU A 50 5.78 7.62 -1.58
C LEU A 50 4.31 7.99 -1.81
N TYR A 51 3.45 7.02 -2.09
CA TYR A 51 2.02 7.25 -2.32
C TYR A 51 1.31 7.69 -1.04
N ILE A 52 1.60 7.04 0.10
CA ILE A 52 1.05 7.42 1.40
C ILE A 52 1.49 8.85 1.76
N SER A 53 2.76 9.19 1.54
CA SER A 53 3.28 10.54 1.77
C SER A 53 2.59 11.59 0.87
N ARG A 54 2.26 11.23 -0.37
CA ARG A 54 1.44 12.08 -1.25
C ARG A 54 0.01 12.23 -0.74
N CYS A 55 -0.61 11.15 -0.25
CA CYS A 55 -1.94 11.21 0.37
C CYS A 55 -1.92 12.10 1.62
N GLU A 56 -0.92 11.95 2.49
CA GLU A 56 -0.69 12.81 3.68
C GLU A 56 -0.61 14.28 3.28
N LYS A 57 0.18 14.60 2.25
CA LYS A 57 0.37 15.98 1.78
C LYS A 57 -0.89 16.56 1.13
N ALA A 58 -1.68 15.72 0.46
CA ALA A 58 -2.93 16.13 -0.17
C ALA A 58 -4.12 16.17 0.81
N GLY A 59 -3.99 15.50 1.96
CA GLY A 59 -5.07 15.35 2.93
C GLY A 59 -6.25 14.52 2.42
N ARG A 60 -6.06 13.73 1.35
CA ARG A 60 -7.08 12.87 0.75
C ARG A 60 -6.46 11.59 0.21
N ASP A 61 -7.29 10.59 -0.02
CA ASP A 61 -6.84 9.38 -0.66
C ASP A 61 -6.54 9.63 -2.15
N LEU A 62 -5.28 9.40 -2.54
CA LEU A 62 -4.81 9.47 -3.93
C LEU A 62 -4.44 8.10 -4.47
N LEU A 63 -4.45 7.04 -3.65
CA LEU A 63 -4.17 5.68 -4.13
C LEU A 63 -5.06 5.31 -5.32
N PRO A 64 -6.38 5.50 -5.31
CA PRO A 64 -7.21 5.14 -6.45
C PRO A 64 -6.83 5.91 -7.73
N GLU A 65 -6.46 7.19 -7.62
CA GLU A 65 -6.00 7.95 -8.79
C GLU A 65 -4.62 7.47 -9.29
N ILE A 66 -3.71 7.12 -8.37
CA ILE A 66 -2.33 6.68 -8.68
C ILE A 66 -2.34 5.29 -9.31
N TYR A 67 -3.10 4.37 -8.73
CA TYR A 67 -3.24 3.01 -9.19
C TYR A 67 -4.21 2.85 -10.35
N GLY A 68 -4.99 3.89 -10.65
CA GLY A 68 -6.14 3.78 -11.54
C GLY A 68 -7.15 2.78 -11.00
N TRP A 69 -7.34 2.71 -9.67
CA TRP A 69 -8.51 2.03 -9.11
C TRP A 69 -9.72 2.86 -9.47
N ASP A 70 -10.29 2.49 -10.59
CA ASP A 70 -11.60 2.98 -10.95
C ASP A 70 -12.58 2.35 -9.97
N PHE A 71 -12.94 3.11 -8.93
CA PHE A 71 -14.19 2.91 -8.21
C PHE A 71 -15.38 3.35 -9.10
N GLU A 72 -15.29 3.16 -10.41
CA GLU A 72 -16.41 3.23 -11.34
C GLU A 72 -17.43 2.18 -10.90
N ASN A 73 -18.29 2.60 -9.97
CA ASN A 73 -19.73 2.53 -10.08
C ASN A 73 -20.18 1.44 -11.06
N HIS A 74 -20.18 0.20 -10.56
CA HIS A 74 -21.11 -0.82 -11.03
C HIS A 74 -22.55 -0.31 -10.79
N ILE A 75 -23.00 0.58 -11.66
CA ILE A 75 -24.40 0.83 -11.94
C ILE A 75 -24.62 0.39 -13.38
N TYR A 76 -24.87 -0.90 -13.59
CA TYR A 76 -25.85 -1.39 -14.56
C TYR A 76 -26.27 -2.82 -14.21
#